data_AF-A0AA39PXY6-F1
#
_entry.id   AF-A0AA39PXY6-F1
#
_cell.length_a   1.000
_cell.length_b   1.000
_cell.length_c   1.000
_cell.angle_alpha   90.00
_cell.angle_beta   90.00
_cell.angle_gamma   90.00
#
_symmetry.space_group_name_H-M   'P 1'
#
loop_
_entity.id
_entity.type
_entity.pdbx_description
1 polymer ?
#
loop_
_entity_poly.entity_id
_entity_poly.type
_entity_poly.pdbx_seq_one_letter_code
_entity_poly.pdbx_strand_id
1 'polypeptide(L)'
;MTRITRDSVSSNSHPSHRVRQKKTLKYHTAPIVKSEPREEQVDAIIHLHSPLPAKDLGWDHPDELDYRDASTWSKDDIIKHLVTHSFSVPGRTHRSKWATITSADGSTTVVPNVYRIPLMFVGEFMWSSLRLVLGDDKEWNEFKTGILHVSRLCKAFLDEVRRAMSEEGIGRSWRYATFDRALARYRMGWLLSHPRYLKEFWEMYGDEEYRKDAVKFDWKRLVMKGLKGFKLDEEQIEGGVKANRWMSGLKEIGGDWIWDMNENETRSARNAQDYLGSWQRTKLWRDRPAAPPISVDETLLTQTHALELCDPVDPPVPPSLGCEPVTFAIPSPSTELFELLRLKFQSQERRIASLENEVSSLRRSESARTILSVPEHVVTFLPTPNFPEISDPDCSTSFWQNPLEQLLDMDTGIDIHEDVTVRLVKREPEPEPARMKAMSLLKDDTDDIASAPIKSLRKLQRMES
;
A
#
# COMPACT_ATOMS: atom_id res chain seq x y z
N MET A 1 8.81 65.59 20.55
CA MET A 1 10.12 65.41 21.20
C MET A 1 10.50 63.93 21.12
N THR A 2 11.66 63.68 20.53
CA THR A 2 12.54 62.49 20.46
C THR A 2 12.45 61.51 21.66
N ARG A 3 12.75 60.19 21.55
CA ARG A 3 13.89 59.54 20.87
C ARG A 3 13.73 58.00 20.77
N ILE A 4 14.40 57.43 19.76
CA ILE A 4 14.58 56.00 19.42
C ILE A 4 15.76 55.36 20.19
N THR A 5 15.73 54.04 20.44
CA THR A 5 16.81 53.02 20.25
C THR A 5 16.24 51.65 20.69
N ARG A 6 16.06 50.62 19.84
CA ARG A 6 16.93 49.71 19.05
C ARG A 6 17.80 48.73 19.85
N ASP A 7 17.64 47.45 19.45
CA ASP A 7 18.55 46.30 19.47
C ASP A 7 18.52 45.33 20.67
N SER A 8 17.99 44.13 20.44
CA SER A 8 18.63 42.87 20.84
C SER A 8 18.23 41.74 19.89
N VAL A 9 19.15 41.38 18.99
CA VAL A 9 19.12 40.16 18.16
C VAL A 9 19.83 39.05 18.96
N SER A 10 19.21 37.87 19.05
CA SER A 10 19.83 36.62 19.50
C SER A 10 19.21 35.50 18.66
N SER A 11 19.86 34.97 17.61
CA SER A 11 20.99 34.02 17.58
C SER A 11 20.66 32.62 18.12
N ASN A 12 20.40 31.72 17.17
CA ASN A 12 20.66 30.27 17.19
C ASN A 12 19.85 29.38 18.16
N SER A 13 18.79 28.75 17.66
CA SER A 13 18.27 27.48 18.19
C SER A 13 18.50 26.35 17.19
N HIS A 14 19.59 25.59 17.40
CA HIS A 14 19.77 24.27 16.78
C HIS A 14 18.80 23.27 17.41
N PRO A 15 18.19 22.34 16.63
CA PRO A 15 17.41 21.26 17.18
C PRO A 15 18.35 20.26 17.87
N SER A 16 18.15 20.10 19.18
CA SER A 16 18.87 19.17 20.04
C SER A 16 18.52 17.71 19.68
N HIS A 17 19.42 17.05 18.97
CA HIS A 17 19.44 15.59 18.84
C HIS A 17 19.72 14.99 20.22
N ARG A 18 18.69 14.49 20.89
CA ARG A 18 18.79 13.81 22.18
C ARG A 18 19.37 12.41 21.94
N VAL A 19 20.70 12.30 21.98
CA VAL A 19 21.40 11.00 22.04
C VAL A 19 21.03 10.34 23.36
N ARG A 20 20.21 9.30 23.29
CA ARG A 20 19.77 8.53 24.46
C ARG A 20 20.93 7.63 24.87
N GLN A 21 21.61 7.98 25.97
CA GLN A 21 22.65 7.13 26.56
C GLN A 21 22.05 5.76 26.93
N LYS A 22 22.62 4.69 26.36
CA LYS A 22 22.29 3.30 26.69
C LYS A 22 22.69 3.03 28.14
N LYS A 23 21.71 2.87 29.03
CA LYS A 23 21.95 2.25 30.35
C LYS A 23 22.18 0.75 30.11
N THR A 24 23.42 0.31 30.23
CA THR A 24 23.79 -1.11 30.28
C THR A 24 23.13 -1.76 31.49
N LEU A 25 22.10 -2.58 31.25
CA LEU A 25 21.56 -3.49 32.26
C LEU A 25 22.59 -4.61 32.47
N LYS A 26 23.14 -4.72 33.68
CA LYS A 26 23.97 -5.86 34.10
C LYS A 26 23.05 -7.07 34.28
N TYR A 27 23.16 -8.06 33.40
CA TYR A 27 22.58 -9.37 33.63
C TYR A 27 23.46 -10.14 34.62
N HIS A 28 22.87 -10.57 35.74
CA HIS A 28 23.47 -11.56 36.62
C HIS A 28 23.40 -12.93 35.95
N THR A 29 24.57 -13.47 35.62
CA THR A 29 24.75 -14.83 35.10
C THR A 29 24.55 -15.84 36.22
N ALA A 30 23.61 -16.76 36.07
CA ALA A 30 23.47 -17.94 36.92
C ALA A 30 24.37 -19.09 36.40
N PRO A 31 24.85 -20.00 37.26
CA PRO A 31 25.87 -20.99 36.91
C PRO A 31 25.31 -22.14 36.06
N ILE A 32 26.02 -22.41 34.96
CA ILE A 32 25.80 -23.54 34.04
C ILE A 32 26.32 -24.83 34.69
N VAL A 33 25.44 -25.82 34.80
CA VAL A 33 25.74 -27.20 35.19
C VAL A 33 26.29 -27.94 33.96
N LYS A 34 27.51 -28.46 34.07
CA LYS A 34 28.15 -29.34 33.08
C LYS A 34 27.47 -30.70 33.09
N SER A 35 27.08 -31.21 31.93
CA SER A 35 26.92 -32.64 31.69
C SER A 35 27.60 -33.02 30.37
N GLU A 36 28.36 -34.11 30.41
CA GLU A 36 29.19 -34.65 29.33
C GLU A 36 28.33 -35.37 28.26
N PRO A 37 28.82 -35.47 27.01
CA PRO A 37 28.14 -36.18 25.95
C PRO A 37 28.50 -37.68 25.96
N ARG A 38 27.50 -38.55 25.75
CA ARG A 38 27.74 -39.93 25.32
C ARG A 38 27.52 -40.03 23.81
N GLU A 39 28.53 -40.59 23.16
CA GLU A 39 28.52 -41.11 21.81
C GLU A 39 27.44 -42.17 21.64
N GLU A 40 26.69 -42.12 20.53
CA GLU A 40 26.41 -43.32 19.74
C GLU A 40 26.05 -42.93 18.31
N GLN A 41 26.99 -43.26 17.42
CA GLN A 41 26.85 -43.28 15.97
C GLN A 41 26.11 -44.56 15.58
N VAL A 42 24.89 -44.47 15.06
CA VAL A 42 24.39 -45.32 13.94
C VAL A 42 23.18 -44.59 13.34
N ASP A 43 23.34 -44.00 12.16
CA ASP A 43 22.28 -43.78 11.14
C ASP A 43 22.86 -42.92 10.00
N ALA A 44 23.86 -43.49 9.32
CA ALA A 44 24.21 -43.06 7.98
C ALA A 44 23.48 -43.99 7.01
N ILE A 45 22.94 -43.41 5.93
CA ILE A 45 22.27 -44.06 4.78
C ILE A 45 20.73 -43.93 4.74
N ILE A 46 20.12 -42.83 5.21
CA ILE A 46 18.81 -42.35 4.67
C ILE A 46 18.75 -40.81 4.70
N HIS A 47 19.61 -40.10 3.94
CA HIS A 47 19.49 -38.63 3.79
C HIS A 47 19.95 -38.15 2.40
N LEU A 48 19.37 -38.71 1.33
CA LEU A 48 19.58 -38.20 -0.04
C LEU A 48 18.49 -37.20 -0.51
N HIS A 49 17.56 -36.83 0.38
CA HIS A 49 16.60 -35.75 0.17
C HIS A 49 16.52 -34.79 1.37
N SER A 50 17.65 -34.55 2.06
CA SER A 50 17.70 -33.42 2.98
C SER A 50 17.60 -32.13 2.16
N PRO A 51 16.63 -31.24 2.45
CA PRO A 51 16.55 -29.93 1.81
C PRO A 51 17.91 -29.25 1.99
N LEU A 52 18.43 -28.62 0.92
CA LEU A 52 19.66 -27.85 0.99
C LEU A 52 19.65 -27.02 2.27
N PRO A 53 20.73 -27.05 3.08
CA PRO A 53 20.79 -26.25 4.30
C PRO A 53 20.43 -24.82 3.92
N ALA A 54 19.40 -24.28 4.57
CA ALA A 54 18.91 -22.94 4.33
C ALA A 54 20.14 -22.02 4.31
N LYS A 55 20.36 -21.32 3.20
CA LYS A 55 21.41 -20.30 3.14
C LYS A 55 21.20 -19.43 4.36
N ASP A 56 22.18 -19.40 5.26
CA ASP A 56 22.14 -18.58 6.46
C ASP A 56 22.10 -17.12 6.01
N LEU A 57 20.89 -16.58 5.90
CA LEU A 57 20.67 -15.19 5.52
C LEU A 57 20.93 -14.25 6.72
N GLY A 58 21.46 -14.78 7.83
CA GLY A 58 22.22 -14.07 8.85
C GLY A 58 21.43 -13.56 10.05
N TRP A 59 20.10 -13.52 9.98
CA TRP A 59 19.26 -13.21 11.14
C TRP A 59 17.90 -13.89 10.98
N ASP A 60 17.58 -14.73 11.96
CA ASP A 60 16.31 -15.46 12.06
C ASP A 60 15.70 -15.21 13.44
N HIS A 61 14.39 -15.01 13.47
CA HIS A 61 13.64 -14.83 14.70
C HIS A 61 12.35 -15.65 14.57
N PRO A 62 11.98 -16.47 15.57
CA PRO A 62 10.87 -17.43 15.45
C PRO A 62 9.53 -16.75 15.14
N ASP A 63 9.36 -15.52 15.64
CA ASP A 63 8.17 -14.73 15.36
C ASP A 63 8.24 -13.90 14.06
N GLU A 64 9.31 -13.93 13.26
CA GLU A 64 9.34 -13.24 11.95
C GLU A 64 9.04 -14.23 10.83
N LEU A 65 8.47 -13.75 9.73
CA LEU A 65 8.14 -14.62 8.60
C LEU A 65 9.43 -14.99 7.86
N ASP A 66 9.61 -16.28 7.55
CA ASP A 66 10.73 -16.76 6.74
C ASP A 66 10.96 -15.90 5.50
N TYR A 67 12.12 -15.27 5.44
CA TYR A 67 12.55 -14.51 4.29
C TYR A 67 12.93 -15.45 3.15
N ARG A 68 12.13 -15.45 2.08
CA ARG A 68 12.41 -16.23 0.87
C ARG A 68 12.84 -15.30 -0.22
N ASP A 69 14.03 -15.55 -0.75
CA ASP A 69 14.55 -14.86 -1.91
C ASP A 69 13.64 -15.14 -3.13
N ALA A 70 13.29 -14.09 -3.86
CA ALA A 70 12.48 -14.15 -5.07
C ALA A 70 13.34 -14.26 -6.34
N SER A 71 14.64 -14.54 -6.22
CA SER A 71 15.55 -14.74 -7.36
C SER A 71 15.12 -15.89 -8.28
N THR A 72 14.49 -16.93 -7.73
CA THR A 72 14.01 -18.09 -8.50
C THR A 72 12.61 -17.90 -9.09
N TRP A 73 11.91 -16.81 -8.73
CA TRP A 73 10.56 -16.54 -9.21
C TRP A 73 10.58 -15.61 -10.42
N SER A 74 9.81 -15.94 -11.45
CA SER A 74 9.63 -15.05 -12.58
C SER A 74 8.78 -13.82 -12.18
N LYS A 75 8.88 -12.74 -12.98
CA LYS A 75 8.04 -11.53 -12.78
C LYS A 75 6.56 -11.90 -12.79
N ASP A 76 6.17 -12.75 -13.74
CA ASP A 76 4.82 -13.26 -13.89
C ASP A 76 4.35 -14.09 -12.68
N ASP A 77 5.17 -15.01 -12.16
CA ASP A 77 4.82 -15.81 -10.98
C ASP A 77 4.59 -14.95 -9.74
N ILE A 78 5.43 -13.93 -9.54
CA ILE A 78 5.28 -12.99 -8.43
C ILE A 78 3.95 -12.24 -8.59
N ILE A 79 3.67 -11.69 -9.77
CA ILE A 79 2.45 -10.91 -9.99
C ILE A 79 1.20 -11.78 -9.87
N LYS A 80 1.19 -12.98 -10.44
CA LYS A 80 0.12 -13.98 -10.24
C LYS A 80 -0.10 -14.26 -8.76
N HIS A 81 0.97 -14.42 -7.99
CA HIS A 81 0.87 -14.61 -6.54
C HIS A 81 0.25 -13.39 -5.84
N LEU A 82 0.67 -12.17 -6.18
CA LEU A 82 0.10 -10.93 -5.62
C LEU A 82 -1.39 -10.82 -5.92
N VAL A 83 -1.81 -11.12 -7.15
CA VAL A 83 -3.21 -11.08 -7.59
C VAL A 83 -4.05 -12.13 -6.87
N THR A 84 -3.57 -13.38 -6.81
CA THR A 84 -4.25 -14.49 -6.11
C THR A 84 -4.44 -14.23 -4.62
N HIS A 85 -3.48 -13.56 -3.97
CA HIS A 85 -3.52 -13.25 -2.55
C HIS A 85 -3.91 -11.79 -2.26
N SER A 86 -4.51 -11.11 -3.24
CA SER A 86 -5.12 -9.80 -3.03
C SER A 86 -6.31 -9.91 -2.08
N PHE A 87 -6.69 -8.80 -1.45
CA PHE A 87 -7.80 -8.77 -0.51
C PHE A 87 -8.45 -7.40 -0.47
N SER A 88 -9.69 -7.37 -0.01
CA SER A 88 -10.49 -6.18 0.20
C SER A 88 -10.59 -5.91 1.70
N VAL A 89 -10.33 -4.67 2.10
CA VAL A 89 -10.51 -4.20 3.48
C VAL A 89 -11.79 -3.37 3.53
N PRO A 90 -12.74 -3.66 4.44
CA PRO A 90 -14.00 -2.94 4.49
C PRO A 90 -13.80 -1.52 5.00
N GLY A 91 -14.79 -0.67 4.68
CA GLY A 91 -14.90 0.65 5.25
C GLY A 91 -15.09 0.64 6.76
N ARG A 92 -15.23 1.84 7.33
CA ARG A 92 -15.47 1.99 8.75
C ARG A 92 -16.87 1.47 9.08
N THR A 93 -16.90 0.40 9.86
CA THR A 93 -18.12 -0.11 10.48
C THR A 93 -18.32 0.60 11.82
N HIS A 94 -19.38 1.40 11.96
CA HIS A 94 -19.70 2.05 13.22
C HIS A 94 -19.93 0.98 14.32
N ARG A 95 -19.25 1.15 15.47
CA ARG A 95 -19.41 0.32 16.68
C ARG A 95 -18.98 -1.15 16.58
N SER A 96 -18.58 -1.65 15.41
CA SER A 96 -18.08 -3.03 15.29
C SER A 96 -16.67 -3.17 15.88
N LYS A 97 -16.49 -4.28 16.61
CA LYS A 97 -15.18 -4.70 17.14
C LYS A 97 -14.41 -5.58 16.16
N TRP A 98 -15.06 -5.91 15.05
CA TRP A 98 -14.60 -6.84 14.02
C TRP A 98 -14.64 -6.18 12.65
N ALA A 99 -13.71 -6.56 11.77
CA ALA A 99 -13.71 -6.21 10.36
C ALA A 99 -13.72 -7.49 9.52
N THR A 100 -14.54 -7.54 8.48
CA THR A 100 -14.60 -8.69 7.56
C THR A 100 -13.75 -8.41 6.33
N ILE A 101 -12.60 -9.07 6.24
CA ILE A 101 -11.69 -8.99 5.10
C ILE A 101 -12.17 -9.98 4.03
N THR A 102 -12.24 -9.55 2.76
CA THR A 102 -12.61 -10.44 1.65
C THR A 102 -11.39 -10.73 0.80
N SER A 103 -10.93 -11.98 0.80
CA SER A 103 -9.81 -12.45 -0.02
C SER A 103 -10.18 -12.52 -1.50
N ALA A 104 -9.17 -12.59 -2.36
CA ALA A 104 -9.35 -12.67 -3.81
C ALA A 104 -10.14 -13.90 -4.26
N ASP A 105 -10.15 -14.98 -3.48
CA ASP A 105 -10.93 -16.19 -3.78
C ASP A 105 -12.43 -16.07 -3.42
N GLY A 106 -12.85 -14.94 -2.84
CA GLY A 106 -14.19 -14.68 -2.34
C GLY A 106 -14.40 -15.09 -0.88
N SER A 107 -13.43 -15.75 -0.25
CA SER A 107 -13.52 -16.12 1.16
C SER A 107 -13.51 -14.87 2.05
N THR A 108 -14.27 -14.92 3.13
CA THR A 108 -14.33 -13.85 4.13
C THR A 108 -13.62 -14.29 5.40
N THR A 109 -12.87 -13.37 6.00
CA THR A 109 -12.08 -13.61 7.21
C THR A 109 -12.37 -12.50 8.21
N VAL A 110 -12.86 -12.84 9.40
CA VAL A 110 -13.23 -11.87 10.44
C VAL A 110 -12.00 -11.60 11.31
N VAL A 111 -11.51 -10.37 11.27
CA VAL A 111 -10.31 -9.93 12.03
C VAL A 111 -10.70 -8.92 13.12
N PRO A 112 -9.94 -8.82 14.21
CA PRO A 112 -10.11 -7.72 15.15
C PRO A 112 -10.00 -6.36 14.44
N ASN A 113 -10.94 -5.45 14.71
CA ASN A 113 -11.01 -4.16 13.99
C ASN A 113 -9.75 -3.30 14.16
N VAL A 114 -8.95 -3.55 15.20
CA VAL A 114 -7.64 -2.90 15.42
C VAL A 114 -6.64 -3.17 14.29
N TYR A 115 -6.78 -4.28 13.56
CA TYR A 115 -5.94 -4.61 12.40
C TYR A 115 -6.42 -3.98 11.09
N ARG A 116 -7.63 -3.39 11.04
CA ARG A 116 -8.24 -2.90 9.80
C ARG A 116 -7.37 -1.86 9.07
N ILE A 117 -7.00 -0.78 9.77
CA ILE A 117 -6.17 0.30 9.19
C ILE A 117 -4.73 -0.17 8.93
N PRO A 118 -4.05 -0.87 9.86
CA PRO A 118 -2.75 -1.45 9.57
C PRO A 118 -2.73 -2.32 8.32
N LEU A 119 -3.69 -3.24 8.17
CA LEU A 119 -3.78 -4.13 7.02
C LEU A 119 -4.02 -3.37 5.71
N MET A 120 -4.85 -2.32 5.75
CA MET A 120 -5.07 -1.42 4.61
C MET A 120 -3.77 -0.71 4.19
N PHE A 121 -2.98 -0.24 5.16
CA PHE A 121 -1.70 0.40 4.90
C PHE A 121 -0.66 -0.57 4.33
N VAL A 122 -0.58 -1.79 4.86
CA VAL A 122 0.32 -2.83 4.34
C VAL A 122 -0.05 -3.16 2.88
N GLY A 123 -1.35 -3.25 2.58
CA GLY A 123 -1.85 -3.40 1.20
C GLY A 123 -1.42 -2.25 0.30
N GLU A 124 -1.67 -1.00 0.71
CA GLU A 124 -1.25 0.20 -0.03
C GLU A 124 0.27 0.22 -0.25
N PHE A 125 1.06 -0.05 0.78
CA PHE A 125 2.52 -0.11 0.68
C PHE A 125 2.98 -1.14 -0.36
N MET A 126 2.41 -2.35 -0.34
CA MET A 126 2.74 -3.42 -1.29
C MET A 126 2.41 -3.03 -2.73
N TRP A 127 1.18 -2.58 -2.99
CA TRP A 127 0.71 -2.28 -4.34
C TRP A 127 1.31 -0.98 -4.90
N SER A 128 1.49 0.05 -4.08
CA SER A 128 2.21 1.25 -4.50
C SER A 128 3.70 0.96 -4.74
N SER A 129 4.34 0.09 -3.95
CA SER A 129 5.72 -0.32 -4.22
C SER A 129 5.83 -1.05 -5.55
N LEU A 130 4.92 -2.01 -5.81
CA LEU A 130 4.83 -2.70 -7.10
C LEU A 130 4.71 -1.71 -8.26
N ARG A 131 3.75 -0.78 -8.18
CA ARG A 131 3.53 0.25 -9.19
C ARG A 131 4.77 1.09 -9.49
N LEU A 132 5.60 1.36 -8.49
CA LEU A 132 6.79 2.19 -8.66
C LEU A 132 7.92 1.50 -9.40
N VAL A 133 8.04 0.17 -9.22
CA VAL A 133 9.16 -0.60 -9.76
C VAL A 133 8.82 -1.34 -11.05
N LEU A 134 7.52 -1.45 -11.38
CA LEU A 134 7.09 -2.01 -12.66
C LEU A 134 7.45 -1.05 -13.80
N GLY A 135 8.37 -1.50 -14.66
CA GLY A 135 8.88 -0.74 -15.81
C GLY A 135 10.38 -0.46 -15.75
N ASP A 136 11.02 -0.61 -14.58
CA ASP A 136 12.47 -0.54 -14.41
C ASP A 136 12.99 -1.89 -13.89
N ASP A 137 13.67 -2.65 -14.75
CA ASP A 137 14.17 -3.98 -14.39
C ASP A 137 15.21 -3.96 -13.25
N LYS A 138 15.95 -2.85 -13.10
CA LYS A 138 16.92 -2.72 -12.01
C LYS A 138 16.19 -2.53 -10.68
N GLU A 139 15.24 -1.61 -10.62
CA GLU A 139 14.43 -1.38 -9.42
C GLU A 139 13.57 -2.61 -9.11
N TRP A 140 12.97 -3.25 -10.12
CA TRP A 140 12.23 -4.50 -9.97
C TRP A 140 13.08 -5.57 -9.28
N ASN A 141 14.30 -5.83 -9.77
CA ASN A 141 15.16 -6.86 -9.19
C ASN A 141 15.57 -6.57 -7.75
N GLU A 142 15.67 -5.30 -7.38
CA GLU A 142 15.99 -4.90 -6.01
C GLU A 142 14.80 -5.11 -5.06
N PHE A 143 13.58 -4.75 -5.49
CA PHE A 143 12.42 -4.67 -4.61
C PHE A 143 11.47 -5.89 -4.68
N LYS A 144 11.55 -6.73 -5.72
CA LYS A 144 10.64 -7.87 -5.93
C LYS A 144 10.54 -8.81 -4.72
N THR A 145 11.66 -9.08 -4.05
CA THR A 145 11.69 -9.96 -2.87
C THR A 145 10.96 -9.32 -1.70
N GLY A 146 11.11 -8.00 -1.50
CA GLY A 146 10.37 -7.27 -0.48
C GLY A 146 8.87 -7.26 -0.73
N ILE A 147 8.46 -6.99 -1.97
CA ILE A 147 7.04 -6.98 -2.36
C ILE A 147 6.42 -8.37 -2.16
N LEU A 148 7.09 -9.43 -2.62
CA LEU A 148 6.64 -10.82 -2.41
C LEU A 148 6.54 -11.16 -0.92
N HIS A 149 7.51 -10.75 -0.11
CA HIS A 149 7.50 -10.99 1.33
C HIS A 149 6.29 -10.34 2.01
N VAL A 150 5.94 -9.10 1.65
CA VAL A 150 4.76 -8.42 2.21
C VAL A 150 3.47 -9.13 1.83
N SER A 151 3.35 -9.62 0.60
CA SER A 151 2.20 -10.42 0.18
C SER A 151 2.07 -11.72 0.97
N ARG A 152 3.19 -12.44 1.14
CA ARG A 152 3.24 -13.66 1.96
C ARG A 152 2.88 -13.39 3.42
N LEU A 153 3.29 -12.24 3.95
CA LEU A 153 2.95 -11.81 5.31
C LEU A 153 1.45 -11.56 5.47
N CYS A 154 0.81 -10.85 4.52
CA CYS A 154 -0.64 -10.66 4.52
C CYS A 154 -1.38 -12.00 4.40
N LYS A 155 -0.91 -12.89 3.52
CA LYS A 155 -1.46 -14.24 3.37
C LYS A 155 -1.36 -15.03 4.68
N ALA A 156 -0.17 -15.07 5.29
CA ALA A 156 0.07 -15.78 6.54
C ALA A 156 -0.80 -15.25 7.68
N PHE A 157 -0.95 -13.92 7.80
CA PHE A 157 -1.89 -13.32 8.76
C PHE A 157 -3.33 -13.81 8.53
N LEU A 158 -3.83 -13.78 7.29
CA LEU A 158 -5.22 -14.20 7.00
C LEU A 158 -5.43 -15.72 7.15
N ASP A 159 -4.43 -16.54 6.81
CA ASP A 159 -4.46 -17.99 7.06
C ASP A 159 -4.51 -18.27 8.57
N GLU A 160 -3.70 -17.57 9.36
CA GLU A 160 -3.62 -17.74 10.80
C GLU A 160 -4.91 -17.32 11.51
N VAL A 161 -5.53 -16.22 11.07
CA VAL A 161 -6.87 -15.83 11.54
C VAL A 161 -7.88 -16.93 11.21
N ARG A 162 -7.87 -17.47 10.00
CA ARG A 162 -8.78 -18.56 9.63
C ARG A 162 -8.60 -19.81 10.48
N ARG A 163 -7.35 -20.20 10.75
CA ARG A 163 -7.02 -21.30 11.66
C ARG A 163 -7.54 -21.07 13.07
N ALA A 164 -7.23 -19.91 13.65
CA ALA A 164 -7.67 -19.56 15.00
C ALA A 164 -9.20 -19.50 15.11
N MET A 165 -9.91 -19.02 14.09
CA MET A 165 -11.37 -19.05 14.05
C MET A 165 -11.93 -20.48 14.06
N SER A 166 -11.29 -21.43 13.39
CA SER A 166 -11.75 -22.83 13.35
C SER A 166 -11.44 -23.64 14.61
N GLU A 167 -10.36 -23.30 15.34
CA GLU A 167 -9.88 -24.10 16.48
C GLU A 167 -10.42 -23.59 17.82
N GLU A 168 -10.17 -22.31 18.15
CA GLU A 168 -10.39 -21.76 19.49
C GLU A 168 -11.39 -20.60 19.50
N GLY A 169 -11.72 -20.08 18.31
CA GLY A 169 -12.39 -18.80 18.14
C GLY A 169 -11.43 -17.63 18.37
N ILE A 170 -11.76 -16.47 17.78
CA ILE A 170 -10.94 -15.28 17.91
C ILE A 170 -11.52 -14.34 18.97
N GLY A 171 -10.75 -14.11 20.03
CA GLY A 171 -11.03 -13.08 21.03
C GLY A 171 -10.57 -11.69 20.61
N ARG A 172 -11.03 -10.64 21.30
CA ARG A 172 -10.61 -9.24 21.04
C ARG A 172 -9.12 -9.00 21.29
N SER A 173 -8.54 -9.80 22.18
CA SER A 173 -7.12 -9.80 22.54
C SER A 173 -6.28 -10.68 21.63
N TRP A 174 -6.87 -11.34 20.64
CA TRP A 174 -6.11 -12.16 19.70
C TRP A 174 -5.08 -11.30 18.96
N ARG A 175 -3.88 -11.83 18.79
CA ARG A 175 -2.74 -11.17 18.17
C ARG A 175 -2.00 -12.18 17.31
N TYR A 176 -1.39 -11.69 16.24
CA TYR A 176 -0.45 -12.46 15.44
C TYR A 176 0.93 -11.83 15.53
N ALA A 177 1.81 -12.43 16.32
CA ALA A 177 3.13 -11.89 16.65
C ALA A 177 3.92 -11.50 15.40
N THR A 178 3.90 -12.34 14.36
CA THR A 178 4.61 -12.08 13.10
C THR A 178 4.15 -10.84 12.37
N PHE A 179 2.84 -10.58 12.36
CA PHE A 179 2.33 -9.35 11.77
C PHE A 179 2.57 -8.14 12.69
N ASP A 180 2.41 -8.30 14.00
CA ASP A 180 2.66 -7.23 14.97
C ASP A 180 4.12 -6.73 14.93
N ARG A 181 5.09 -7.62 14.74
CA ARG A 181 6.50 -7.25 14.57
C ARG A 181 6.74 -6.42 13.32
N ALA A 182 6.16 -6.81 12.19
CA ALA A 182 6.21 -6.01 10.97
C ALA A 182 5.55 -4.63 11.18
N LEU A 183 4.41 -4.58 11.85
CA LEU A 183 3.73 -3.32 12.18
C LEU A 183 4.57 -2.41 13.10
N ALA A 184 5.26 -2.97 14.09
CA ALA A 184 6.18 -2.23 14.95
C ALA A 184 7.31 -1.59 14.14
N ARG A 185 7.90 -2.33 13.19
CA ARG A 185 8.91 -1.80 12.25
C ARG A 185 8.33 -0.69 11.37
N TYR A 186 7.14 -0.90 10.81
CA TYR A 186 6.52 0.03 9.86
C TYR A 186 6.19 1.37 10.52
N ARG A 187 5.73 1.33 11.76
CA ARG A 187 5.51 2.52 12.59
C ARG A 187 6.77 3.38 12.72
N MET A 188 7.92 2.74 12.80
CA MET A 188 9.24 3.40 12.91
C MET A 188 9.82 3.80 11.54
N GLY A 189 9.08 3.56 10.46
CA GLY A 189 9.52 3.84 9.09
C GLY A 189 10.48 2.81 8.50
N TRP A 190 10.60 1.63 9.14
CA TRP A 190 11.39 0.49 8.69
C TRP A 190 10.52 -0.46 7.86
N LEU A 191 10.29 -0.12 6.60
CA LEU A 191 9.36 -0.85 5.72
C LEU A 191 10.00 -2.05 5.01
N LEU A 192 11.34 -2.10 4.95
CA LEU A 192 12.06 -3.17 4.28
C LEU A 192 12.17 -4.40 5.18
N SER A 193 12.02 -5.57 4.59
CA SER A 193 12.05 -6.86 5.32
C SER A 193 13.27 -7.72 4.97
N HIS A 194 14.28 -7.15 4.31
CA HIS A 194 15.53 -7.87 4.05
C HIS A 194 16.24 -8.19 5.40
N PRO A 195 16.80 -9.40 5.60
CA PRO A 195 17.38 -9.83 6.86
C PRO A 195 18.40 -8.84 7.46
N ARG A 196 19.26 -8.24 6.62
CA ARG A 196 20.18 -7.16 7.02
C ARG A 196 19.48 -6.02 7.78
N TYR A 197 18.31 -5.60 7.30
CA TYR A 197 17.54 -4.50 7.87
C TYR A 197 16.80 -4.93 9.14
N LEU A 198 16.34 -6.18 9.19
CA LEU A 198 15.74 -6.74 10.40
C LEU A 198 16.76 -6.80 11.54
N LYS A 199 17.97 -7.25 11.23
CA LYS A 199 19.09 -7.29 12.17
C LYS A 199 19.43 -5.90 12.70
N GLU A 200 19.57 -4.91 11.82
CA GLU A 200 19.87 -3.54 12.22
C GLU A 200 18.77 -2.94 13.12
N PHE A 201 17.49 -3.14 12.75
CA PHE A 201 16.37 -2.72 13.57
C PHE A 201 16.41 -3.37 14.96
N TRP A 202 16.66 -4.69 15.02
CA TRP A 202 16.75 -5.42 16.27
C TRP A 202 17.94 -4.97 17.13
N GLU A 203 19.11 -4.72 16.54
CA GLU A 203 20.27 -4.20 17.27
C GLU A 203 20.05 -2.79 17.82
N MET A 204 19.25 -1.97 17.12
CA MET A 204 18.96 -0.60 17.50
C MET A 204 17.88 -0.50 18.59
N TYR A 205 16.81 -1.28 18.48
CA TYR A 205 15.61 -1.15 19.32
C TYR A 205 15.35 -2.35 20.23
N GLY A 206 15.84 -3.53 19.85
CA GLY A 206 15.66 -4.80 20.56
C GLY A 206 14.19 -5.18 20.76
N ASP A 207 13.97 -6.09 21.71
CA ASP A 207 12.62 -6.54 22.06
C ASP A 207 11.80 -5.45 22.78
N GLU A 208 12.43 -4.37 23.26
CA GLU A 208 11.69 -3.29 23.92
C GLU A 208 10.66 -2.64 22.99
N GLU A 209 10.99 -2.50 21.72
CA GLU A 209 10.06 -1.95 20.73
C GLU A 209 9.02 -3.00 20.33
N TYR A 210 9.40 -4.25 20.16
CA TYR A 210 8.49 -5.35 19.81
C TYR A 210 7.49 -5.70 20.93
N ARG A 211 7.82 -5.43 22.19
CA ARG A 211 6.88 -5.58 23.33
C ARG A 211 5.79 -4.51 23.35
N LYS A 212 5.93 -3.43 22.58
CA LYS A 212 4.88 -2.40 22.49
C LYS A 212 3.76 -2.92 21.62
N ASP A 213 2.53 -2.66 22.05
CA ASP A 213 1.33 -3.08 21.34
C ASP A 213 1.21 -2.31 20.00
N ALA A 214 1.64 -2.96 18.92
CA ALA A 214 1.72 -2.36 17.59
C ALA A 214 0.37 -1.87 17.06
N VAL A 215 -0.75 -2.43 17.53
CA VAL A 215 -2.10 -2.04 17.08
C VAL A 215 -2.75 -0.94 17.93
N LYS A 216 -2.20 -0.61 19.11
CA LYS A 216 -2.69 0.50 19.95
C LYS A 216 -2.24 1.88 19.47
N PHE A 217 -1.32 1.94 18.52
CA PHE A 217 -0.90 3.22 17.95
C PHE A 217 -2.01 3.84 17.11
N ASP A 218 -2.01 5.18 17.01
CA ASP A 218 -2.94 5.93 16.18
C ASP A 218 -2.60 5.77 14.69
N TRP A 219 -2.95 4.59 14.16
CA TRP A 219 -2.71 4.24 12.77
C TRP A 219 -3.43 5.18 11.81
N LYS A 220 -4.65 5.65 12.13
CA LYS A 220 -5.38 6.60 11.27
C LYS A 220 -4.53 7.85 11.03
N ARG A 221 -4.06 8.50 12.09
CA ARG A 221 -3.22 9.69 11.95
C ARG A 221 -1.90 9.40 11.26
N LEU A 222 -1.28 8.26 11.57
CA LEU A 222 0.03 7.90 11.06
C LEU A 222 0.00 7.61 9.55
N VAL A 223 -1.00 6.88 9.04
CA VAL A 223 -1.14 6.57 7.61
C VAL A 223 -1.63 7.76 6.79
N MET A 224 -2.45 8.65 7.36
CA MET A 224 -2.85 9.90 6.72
C MET A 224 -1.68 10.88 6.59
N LYS A 225 -0.83 10.96 7.63
CA LYS A 225 0.41 11.76 7.56
C LYS A 225 1.37 11.23 6.49
N GLY A 226 1.29 9.93 6.22
CA GLY A 226 2.16 9.23 5.30
C GLY A 226 3.44 8.74 5.96
N LEU A 227 3.80 7.50 5.64
CA LEU A 227 5.04 6.85 6.03
C LEU A 227 5.91 6.71 4.79
N LYS A 228 7.06 7.39 4.76
CA LYS A 228 8.03 7.29 3.65
C LYS A 228 7.36 7.48 2.27
N GLY A 229 6.40 8.41 2.17
CA GLY A 229 5.69 8.70 0.91
C GLY A 229 4.46 7.83 0.64
N PHE A 230 4.24 6.76 1.40
CA PHE A 230 3.02 5.95 1.34
C PHE A 230 1.98 6.54 2.28
N LYS A 231 0.81 6.92 1.76
CA LYS A 231 -0.29 7.50 2.54
C LYS A 231 -1.61 6.86 2.15
N LEU A 232 -2.56 6.86 3.08
CA LEU A 232 -3.96 6.54 2.81
C LEU A 232 -4.79 7.80 2.90
N ASP A 233 -5.70 7.98 1.95
CA ASP A 233 -6.65 9.08 1.97
C ASP A 233 -7.83 8.77 2.90
N GLU A 234 -8.50 9.81 3.40
CA GLU A 234 -9.62 9.64 4.34
C GLU A 234 -10.76 8.82 3.71
N GLU A 235 -11.02 9.00 2.42
CA GLU A 235 -12.00 8.20 1.67
C GLU A 235 -11.68 6.71 1.66
N GLN A 236 -10.39 6.33 1.56
CA GLN A 236 -9.97 4.93 1.65
C GLN A 236 -10.18 4.39 3.06
N ILE A 237 -9.87 5.19 4.09
CA ILE A 237 -10.01 4.79 5.49
C ILE A 237 -11.48 4.62 5.88
N GLU A 238 -12.35 5.51 5.43
CA GLU A 238 -13.77 5.49 5.77
C GLU A 238 -14.56 4.55 4.83
N GLY A 239 -14.28 4.55 3.52
CA GLY A 239 -14.97 3.72 2.52
C GLY A 239 -14.41 2.31 2.35
N GLY A 240 -13.18 2.07 2.78
CA GLY A 240 -12.47 0.81 2.57
C GLY A 240 -11.78 0.77 1.21
N VAL A 241 -11.09 -0.35 0.96
CA VAL A 241 -10.41 -0.57 -0.32
C VAL A 241 -10.68 -1.98 -0.82
N LYS A 242 -11.25 -2.06 -2.02
CA LYS A 242 -11.53 -3.33 -2.71
C LYS A 242 -10.27 -3.85 -3.40
N ALA A 243 -10.16 -5.17 -3.53
CA ALA A 243 -9.05 -5.83 -4.24
C ALA A 243 -8.83 -5.26 -5.65
N ASN A 244 -9.91 -5.01 -6.40
CA ASN A 244 -9.85 -4.46 -7.76
C ASN A 244 -9.19 -3.08 -7.81
N ARG A 245 -9.39 -2.25 -6.78
CA ARG A 245 -8.80 -0.91 -6.70
C ARG A 245 -7.29 -0.99 -6.54
N TRP A 246 -6.78 -1.98 -5.80
CA TRP A 246 -5.34 -2.20 -5.66
C TRP A 246 -4.65 -2.48 -6.99
N MET A 247 -5.31 -3.24 -7.86
CA MET A 247 -4.76 -3.71 -9.13
C MET A 247 -5.14 -2.81 -10.31
N SER A 248 -5.73 -1.64 -10.05
CA SER A 248 -6.19 -0.73 -11.10
C SER A 248 -4.98 -0.20 -11.89
N GLY A 249 -4.97 -0.45 -13.20
CA GLY A 249 -3.85 -0.11 -14.09
C GLY A 249 -2.82 -1.22 -14.29
N LEU A 250 -2.86 -2.32 -13.53
CA LEU A 250 -1.96 -3.45 -13.76
C LEU A 250 -2.44 -4.27 -14.97
N LYS A 251 -1.62 -4.33 -16.02
CA LYS A 251 -1.94 -4.98 -17.30
C LYS A 251 -0.81 -5.87 -17.77
N GLU A 252 -1.16 -6.96 -18.45
CA GLU A 252 -0.19 -7.78 -19.18
C GLU A 252 -0.21 -7.42 -20.67
N ILE A 253 0.96 -7.09 -21.22
CA ILE A 253 1.16 -6.68 -22.62
C ILE A 253 2.34 -7.47 -23.17
N GLY A 254 2.09 -8.27 -24.21
CA GLY A 254 3.16 -9.02 -24.87
C GLY A 254 3.86 -10.07 -23.99
N GLY A 255 3.26 -10.48 -22.86
CA GLY A 255 3.89 -11.41 -21.90
C GLY A 255 4.70 -10.71 -20.80
N ASP A 256 4.73 -9.38 -20.77
CA ASP A 256 5.29 -8.61 -19.66
C ASP A 256 4.18 -7.83 -18.93
N TRP A 257 4.42 -7.54 -17.66
CA TRP A 257 3.49 -6.80 -16.82
C TRP A 257 3.91 -5.35 -16.70
N ILE A 258 2.98 -4.45 -17.01
CA ILE A 258 3.18 -3.02 -16.88
C ILE A 258 2.08 -2.39 -16.03
N TRP A 259 2.40 -1.24 -15.44
CA TRP A 259 1.40 -0.38 -14.82
C TRP A 259 1.03 0.74 -15.77
N ASP A 260 -0.14 0.62 -16.39
CA ASP A 260 -0.67 1.61 -17.31
C ASP A 260 -1.59 2.57 -16.58
N MET A 261 -1.17 3.83 -16.50
CA MET A 261 -1.97 4.92 -15.94
C MET A 261 -2.95 5.50 -16.97
N ASN A 262 -2.75 5.23 -18.26
CA ASN A 262 -3.56 5.75 -19.35
C ASN A 262 -4.63 4.71 -19.69
N GLU A 263 -5.86 4.89 -19.18
CA GLU A 263 -6.95 3.93 -19.44
C GLU A 263 -7.29 3.75 -20.94
N ASN A 264 -6.88 4.69 -21.80
CA ASN A 264 -7.36 4.82 -23.18
C ASN A 264 -6.46 4.20 -24.27
N GLU A 265 -5.20 3.86 -24.01
CA GLU A 265 -4.22 3.68 -25.11
C GLU A 265 -3.96 2.24 -25.55
N THR A 266 -4.23 1.21 -24.73
CA THR A 266 -3.91 -0.18 -25.12
C THR A 266 -5.14 -1.10 -25.22
N ARG A 267 -5.71 -1.18 -26.42
CA ARG A 267 -6.90 -2.02 -26.72
C ARG A 267 -6.65 -3.54 -26.64
N SER A 268 -5.39 -3.99 -26.59
CA SER A 268 -5.03 -5.42 -26.61
C SER A 268 -4.43 -5.94 -25.31
N ALA A 269 -4.44 -5.14 -24.24
CA ALA A 269 -3.88 -5.51 -22.95
C ALA A 269 -4.94 -6.21 -22.07
N ARG A 270 -4.54 -7.25 -21.35
CA ARG A 270 -5.43 -7.94 -20.40
C ARG A 270 -5.19 -7.39 -18.99
N ASN A 271 -6.25 -6.96 -18.31
CA ASN A 271 -6.11 -6.39 -16.98
C ASN A 271 -5.93 -7.49 -15.94
N ALA A 272 -5.19 -7.20 -14.87
CA ALA A 272 -5.04 -8.10 -13.72
C ALA A 272 -6.40 -8.50 -13.11
N GLN A 273 -7.42 -7.64 -13.22
CA GLN A 273 -8.78 -7.92 -12.78
C GLN A 273 -9.44 -9.04 -13.60
N ASP A 274 -9.20 -9.09 -14.92
CA ASP A 274 -9.71 -10.15 -15.79
C ASP A 274 -9.07 -11.49 -15.48
N TYR A 275 -7.78 -11.46 -15.13
CA TYR A 275 -7.04 -12.59 -14.62
C TYR A 275 -7.63 -13.08 -13.30
N LEU A 276 -7.86 -12.19 -12.35
CA LEU A 276 -8.47 -12.53 -11.07
C LEU A 276 -9.86 -13.15 -11.27
N GLY A 277 -10.72 -12.55 -12.09
CA GLY A 277 -12.06 -13.09 -12.36
C GLY A 277 -12.04 -14.44 -13.10
N SER A 278 -11.03 -14.69 -13.95
CA SER A 278 -10.81 -16.01 -14.55
C SER A 278 -10.34 -17.04 -13.51
N TRP A 279 -9.36 -16.67 -12.69
CA TRP A 279 -8.82 -17.52 -11.64
C TRP A 279 -9.88 -17.84 -10.57
N GLN A 280 -10.71 -16.87 -10.17
CA GLN A 280 -11.82 -17.10 -9.23
C GLN A 280 -12.77 -18.19 -9.71
N ARG A 281 -13.12 -18.17 -11.00
CA ARG A 281 -14.05 -19.13 -11.63
C ARG A 281 -13.44 -20.52 -11.83
N THR A 282 -12.16 -20.59 -12.16
CA THR A 282 -11.53 -21.84 -12.62
C THR A 282 -10.55 -22.44 -11.62
N LYS A 283 -10.11 -21.65 -10.62
CA LYS A 283 -9.02 -21.93 -9.68
C LYS A 283 -7.69 -22.29 -10.36
N LEU A 284 -7.58 -22.01 -11.66
CA LEU A 284 -6.42 -22.27 -12.48
C LEU A 284 -5.99 -20.96 -13.15
N TRP A 285 -4.70 -20.67 -13.08
CA TRP A 285 -4.08 -19.70 -13.97
C TRP A 285 -4.01 -20.36 -15.34
N ARG A 286 -5.05 -20.20 -16.16
CA ARG A 286 -5.02 -20.75 -17.52
C ARG A 286 -3.84 -20.13 -18.25
N ASP A 287 -3.13 -20.97 -19.00
CA ASP A 287 -2.22 -20.51 -20.03
C ASP A 287 -2.98 -19.56 -20.96
N ARG A 288 -2.26 -18.54 -21.42
CA ARG A 288 -2.71 -17.52 -22.35
C ARG A 288 -3.72 -18.16 -23.33
N PRO A 289 -5.00 -17.72 -23.37
CA PRO A 289 -5.92 -18.25 -24.37
C PRO A 289 -5.21 -18.11 -25.70
N ALA A 290 -5.07 -19.21 -26.43
CA ALA A 290 -4.41 -19.22 -27.74
C ALA A 290 -4.94 -18.00 -28.49
N ALA A 291 -4.02 -17.12 -28.88
CA ALA A 291 -4.40 -15.87 -29.54
C ALA A 291 -5.48 -16.23 -30.57
N PRO A 292 -6.62 -15.49 -30.61
CA PRO A 292 -7.67 -15.80 -31.57
C PRO A 292 -6.97 -15.98 -32.93
N PRO A 293 -7.20 -17.09 -33.63
CA PRO A 293 -6.49 -17.38 -34.86
C PRO A 293 -6.56 -16.12 -35.70
N ILE A 294 -5.39 -15.52 -35.95
CA ILE A 294 -5.28 -14.33 -36.79
C ILE A 294 -6.06 -14.72 -38.04
N SER A 295 -7.18 -14.06 -38.26
CA SER A 295 -8.00 -14.32 -39.43
C SER A 295 -7.11 -13.98 -40.61
N VAL A 296 -6.54 -15.03 -41.23
CA VAL A 296 -5.77 -14.93 -42.46
C VAL A 296 -6.78 -14.68 -43.57
N ASP A 297 -7.34 -13.48 -43.55
CA ASP A 297 -8.19 -12.95 -44.61
C ASP A 297 -7.62 -11.59 -45.01
N GLU A 298 -6.32 -11.61 -45.32
CA GLU A 298 -5.68 -10.58 -46.12
C GLU A 298 -4.96 -11.29 -47.26
N THR A 299 -5.75 -11.60 -48.29
CA THR A 299 -5.30 -11.92 -49.64
C THR A 299 -4.44 -10.78 -50.18
N LEU A 300 -3.18 -10.71 -49.75
CA LEU A 300 -2.14 -9.98 -50.46
C LEU A 300 -1.42 -10.96 -51.38
N LEU A 301 -1.82 -10.90 -52.65
CA LEU A 301 -1.06 -11.34 -53.81
C LEU A 301 0.40 -10.89 -53.65
N THR A 302 1.34 -11.84 -53.58
CA THR A 302 2.73 -11.53 -53.89
C THR A 302 3.33 -12.63 -54.75
N GLN A 303 3.41 -12.25 -56.02
CA GLN A 303 4.26 -12.76 -57.08
C GLN A 303 5.51 -13.51 -56.61
N THR A 304 5.60 -14.72 -57.15
CA THR A 304 6.78 -15.53 -57.38
C THR A 304 7.97 -14.72 -57.89
N HIS A 305 9.05 -14.66 -57.13
CA HIS A 305 10.39 -14.55 -57.69
C HIS A 305 11.30 -15.59 -57.01
N ALA A 306 11.64 -16.60 -57.79
CA ALA A 306 12.66 -17.58 -57.48
C ALA A 306 14.04 -16.95 -57.73
N LEU A 307 14.88 -16.94 -56.70
CA LEU A 307 16.34 -16.84 -56.79
C LEU A 307 16.87 -17.84 -55.75
N GLU A 308 17.32 -18.99 -56.20
CA GLU A 308 18.70 -19.31 -56.58
C GLU A 308 19.57 -19.68 -55.37
N LEU A 309 20.08 -20.90 -55.48
CA LEU A 309 20.83 -21.72 -54.54
C LEU A 309 22.29 -21.24 -54.56
N CYS A 310 22.87 -20.92 -53.40
CA CYS A 310 24.32 -20.76 -53.26
C CYS A 310 24.84 -21.61 -52.09
N ASP A 311 25.93 -22.30 -52.40
CA ASP A 311 26.67 -23.33 -51.66
C ASP A 311 27.31 -22.88 -50.33
N PRO A 312 27.71 -23.83 -49.46
CA PRO A 312 28.29 -23.56 -48.15
C PRO A 312 29.77 -23.15 -48.25
N VAL A 313 30.12 -22.05 -47.56
CA VAL A 313 31.50 -21.57 -47.39
C VAL A 313 32.07 -22.10 -46.06
N ASP A 314 33.29 -22.62 -46.13
CA ASP A 314 34.09 -23.18 -45.04
C ASP A 314 34.28 -22.23 -43.84
N PRO A 315 34.44 -22.76 -42.61
CA PRO A 315 34.71 -21.95 -41.42
C PRO A 315 36.18 -21.48 -41.36
N PRO A 316 36.45 -20.23 -40.94
CA PRO A 316 37.82 -19.75 -40.79
C PRO A 316 38.47 -20.21 -39.48
N VAL A 317 39.77 -20.48 -39.58
CA VAL A 317 40.73 -20.81 -38.53
C VAL A 317 40.82 -19.69 -37.47
N PRO A 318 40.93 -20.00 -36.17
CA PRO A 318 41.06 -18.98 -35.12
C PRO A 318 42.46 -18.35 -35.10
N PRO A 319 42.59 -17.02 -34.93
CA PRO A 319 43.89 -16.39 -34.73
C PRO A 319 44.36 -16.53 -33.28
N SER A 320 45.67 -16.71 -33.16
CA SER A 320 46.43 -16.87 -31.91
C SER A 320 46.32 -15.67 -30.97
N LEU A 321 46.19 -15.99 -29.68
CA LEU A 321 46.33 -15.09 -28.53
C LEU A 321 47.66 -14.33 -28.54
N GLY A 322 47.62 -13.03 -28.81
CA GLY A 322 48.65 -12.07 -28.47
C GLY A 322 48.08 -11.06 -27.46
N CYS A 323 48.53 -11.15 -26.21
CA CYS A 323 48.19 -10.18 -25.17
C CYS A 323 49.01 -8.90 -25.37
N GLU A 324 48.38 -7.85 -25.90
CA GLU A 324 48.86 -6.48 -25.81
C GLU A 324 48.04 -5.70 -24.75
N PRO A 325 48.67 -4.83 -23.95
CA PRO A 325 48.00 -4.11 -22.86
C PRO A 325 47.06 -3.03 -23.41
N VAL A 326 45.75 -3.24 -23.22
CA VAL A 326 44.71 -2.25 -23.57
C VAL A 326 44.74 -1.10 -22.57
N THR A 327 45.28 0.04 -22.98
CA THR A 327 45.06 1.33 -22.34
C THR A 327 43.63 1.78 -22.62
N PHE A 328 42.76 1.73 -21.61
CA PHE A 328 41.41 2.27 -21.67
C PHE A 328 41.47 3.80 -21.80
N ALA A 329 41.36 4.32 -23.01
CA ALA A 329 41.05 5.72 -23.25
C ALA A 329 39.60 5.97 -22.82
N ILE A 330 39.42 6.65 -21.69
CA ILE A 330 38.11 7.09 -21.20
C ILE A 330 37.55 8.05 -22.26
N PRO A 331 36.38 7.78 -22.86
CA PRO A 331 35.77 8.69 -23.82
C PRO A 331 35.48 10.02 -23.12
N SER A 332 36.02 11.12 -23.65
CA SER A 332 35.72 12.45 -23.16
C SER A 332 34.20 12.66 -23.15
N PRO A 333 33.60 13.10 -22.03
CA PRO A 333 32.16 13.22 -21.90
C PRO A 333 31.60 14.19 -22.96
N SER A 334 30.56 13.76 -23.66
CA SER A 334 30.00 14.51 -24.79
C SER A 334 29.50 15.88 -24.35
N THR A 335 29.87 16.91 -25.10
CA THR A 335 29.48 18.31 -24.85
C THR A 335 27.96 18.48 -24.82
N GLU A 336 27.24 17.62 -25.54
CA GLU A 336 25.78 17.56 -25.60
C GLU A 336 25.13 17.21 -24.25
N LEU A 337 25.76 16.32 -23.46
CA LEU A 337 25.26 15.95 -22.14
C LEU A 337 25.31 17.15 -21.17
N PHE A 338 26.39 17.94 -21.24
CA PHE A 338 26.54 19.12 -20.40
C PHE A 338 25.54 20.22 -20.75
N GLU A 339 25.26 20.44 -22.04
CA GLU A 339 24.24 21.41 -22.46
C GLU A 339 22.83 20.96 -22.05
N LEU A 340 22.52 19.66 -22.15
CA LEU A 340 21.24 19.12 -21.67
C LEU A 340 21.08 19.30 -20.15
N LEU A 341 22.13 19.02 -19.38
CA LEU A 341 22.13 19.21 -17.92
C LEU A 341 21.96 20.69 -17.54
N ARG A 342 22.63 21.59 -18.28
CA ARG A 342 22.52 23.04 -18.10
C ARG A 342 21.09 23.54 -18.37
N LEU A 343 20.46 23.06 -19.44
CA LEU A 343 19.06 23.37 -19.75
C LEU A 343 18.09 22.89 -18.68
N LYS A 344 18.29 21.67 -18.15
CA LYS A 344 17.48 21.17 -17.04
C LYS A 344 17.66 21.98 -15.76
N PHE A 345 18.90 22.41 -15.47
CA PHE A 345 19.18 23.25 -14.31
C PHE A 345 18.47 24.61 -14.41
N GLN A 346 18.56 25.28 -15.56
CA GLN A 346 17.87 26.55 -15.80
C GLN A 346 16.33 26.44 -15.76
N SER A 347 15.79 25.30 -16.20
CA SER A 347 14.35 25.03 -16.08
C SER A 347 13.93 24.89 -14.62
N GLN A 348 14.75 24.22 -13.80
CA GLN A 348 14.50 24.09 -12.36
C GLN A 348 14.59 25.43 -11.64
N GLU A 349 15.58 26.28 -11.95
CA GLU A 349 15.69 27.61 -11.35
C GLU A 349 14.47 28.49 -11.66
N ARG A 350 13.96 28.46 -12.89
CA ARG A 350 12.73 29.17 -13.26
C ARG A 350 11.52 28.69 -12.48
N ARG A 351 11.39 27.37 -12.27
CA ARG A 351 10.31 26.79 -11.47
C ARG A 351 10.40 27.22 -10.00
N ILE A 352 11.61 27.24 -9.43
CA ILE A 352 11.84 27.70 -8.05
C ILE A 352 11.43 29.16 -7.90
N ALA A 353 11.89 30.04 -8.80
CA ALA A 353 11.54 31.47 -8.77
C ALA A 353 10.02 31.70 -8.90
N SER A 354 9.32 30.90 -9.71
CA SER A 354 7.86 30.96 -9.82
C SER A 354 7.17 30.61 -8.49
N LEU A 355 7.60 29.53 -7.83
CA LEU A 355 7.04 29.10 -6.55
C LEU A 355 7.33 30.11 -5.43
N GLU A 356 8.52 30.72 -5.41
CA GLU A 356 8.87 31.75 -4.44
C GLU A 356 7.98 33.01 -4.58
N ASN A 357 7.64 33.38 -5.81
CA ASN A 357 6.70 34.48 -6.07
C ASN A 357 5.27 34.14 -5.59
N GLU A 358 4.82 32.91 -5.82
CA GLU A 358 3.49 32.47 -5.38
C GLU A 358 3.37 32.43 -3.85
N VAL A 359 4.37 31.87 -3.16
CA VAL A 359 4.44 31.88 -1.68
C VAL A 359 4.47 33.30 -1.14
N SER A 360 5.21 34.20 -1.80
CA SER A 360 5.27 35.62 -1.43
C SER A 360 3.91 36.31 -1.60
N SER A 361 3.15 35.95 -2.64
CA SER A 361 1.79 36.46 -2.87
C SER A 361 0.83 35.99 -1.77
N LEU A 362 0.86 34.69 -1.44
CA LEU A 362 0.02 34.10 -0.40
C LEU A 362 0.26 34.76 0.96
N ARG A 363 1.54 34.97 1.35
CA ARG A 363 1.86 35.65 2.61
C ARG A 363 1.34 37.09 2.68
N ARG A 364 1.34 37.82 1.57
CA ARG A 364 0.75 39.17 1.51
C ARG A 364 -0.77 39.11 1.69
N SER A 365 -1.43 38.12 1.08
CA SER A 365 -2.87 37.94 1.20
C SER A 365 -3.30 37.54 2.62
N GLU A 366 -2.50 36.73 3.30
CA GLU A 366 -2.73 36.31 4.68
C GLU A 366 -2.56 37.49 5.66
N SER A 367 -1.50 38.29 5.47
CA SER A 367 -1.26 39.51 6.25
C SER A 367 -2.37 40.55 6.08
N ALA A 368 -2.99 40.63 4.89
CA ALA A 368 -4.13 41.51 4.65
C ALA A 368 -5.42 41.04 5.35
N ARG A 369 -5.60 39.72 5.57
CA ARG A 369 -6.76 39.17 6.28
C ARG A 369 -6.68 39.36 7.79
N THR A 370 -5.47 39.41 8.37
CA THR A 370 -5.29 39.57 9.83
C THR A 370 -5.73 40.95 10.35
N ILE A 371 -5.94 41.95 9.49
CA ILE A 371 -6.33 43.31 9.90
C ILE A 371 -7.86 43.49 10.03
N LEU A 372 -8.66 42.53 9.55
CA LEU A 372 -10.13 42.54 9.70
C LEU A 372 -10.57 41.57 10.80
N SER A 373 -10.29 41.91 12.06
CA SER A 373 -10.85 41.20 13.22
C SER A 373 -12.34 41.54 13.37
N VAL A 374 -13.21 40.58 13.01
CA VAL A 374 -14.63 40.58 13.37
C VAL A 374 -14.78 40.02 14.80
N PRO A 375 -15.68 40.52 15.65
CA PRO A 375 -15.79 40.07 17.04
C PRO A 375 -16.25 38.61 17.12
N GLU A 376 -15.66 37.87 18.06
CA GLU A 376 -15.98 36.47 18.38
C GLU A 376 -17.47 36.31 18.75
N HIS A 377 -18.22 35.57 17.94
CA HIS A 377 -19.50 35.01 18.36
C HIS A 377 -19.27 33.69 19.08
N VAL A 378 -19.51 33.71 20.40
CA VAL A 378 -19.61 32.53 21.24
C VAL A 378 -20.84 31.73 20.81
N VAL A 379 -20.63 30.54 20.26
CA VAL A 379 -21.70 29.60 19.91
C VAL A 379 -21.98 28.74 21.14
N THR A 380 -23.09 29.03 21.82
CA THR A 380 -23.63 28.21 22.90
C THR A 380 -24.51 27.11 22.31
N PHE A 381 -24.12 25.85 22.48
CA PHE A 381 -24.95 24.70 22.11
C PHE A 381 -26.06 24.49 23.15
N LEU A 382 -27.32 24.57 22.72
CA LEU A 382 -28.49 24.16 23.49
C LEU A 382 -28.86 22.70 23.12
N PRO A 383 -28.98 21.78 24.09
CA PRO A 383 -29.42 20.41 23.83
C PRO A 383 -30.92 20.38 23.53
N THR A 384 -31.31 19.54 22.57
CA THR A 384 -32.71 19.32 22.16
C THR A 384 -33.46 18.41 23.15
N PRO A 385 -34.73 18.71 23.48
CA PRO A 385 -35.45 18.15 24.64
C PRO A 385 -35.97 16.70 24.51
N ASN A 386 -35.58 15.94 23.47
CA ASN A 386 -36.16 14.62 23.18
C ASN A 386 -35.12 13.47 23.09
N PHE A 387 -33.92 13.65 23.63
CA PHE A 387 -32.94 12.56 23.72
C PHE A 387 -33.03 11.90 25.10
N PRO A 388 -33.38 10.60 25.19
CA PRO A 388 -33.41 9.90 26.48
C PRO A 388 -32.01 9.85 27.09
N GLU A 389 -31.93 10.16 28.39
CA GLU A 389 -30.69 10.15 29.14
C GLU A 389 -30.10 8.73 29.21
N ILE A 390 -28.83 8.60 28.80
CA ILE A 390 -28.08 7.32 28.75
C ILE A 390 -27.90 6.67 30.14
N SER A 391 -28.28 7.38 31.20
CA SER A 391 -28.26 6.92 32.59
C SER A 391 -29.47 6.07 32.99
N ASP A 392 -30.46 5.87 32.12
CA ASP A 392 -31.64 5.06 32.44
C ASP A 392 -31.32 3.55 32.47
N PRO A 393 -31.35 2.89 33.66
CA PRO A 393 -30.98 1.49 33.81
C PRO A 393 -31.93 0.53 33.08
N ASP A 394 -33.17 0.95 32.78
CA ASP A 394 -34.19 0.12 32.12
C ASP A 394 -33.95 -0.04 30.60
N CYS A 395 -33.17 0.86 29.99
CA CYS A 395 -32.71 0.70 28.61
C CYS A 395 -31.59 -0.34 28.46
N SER A 396 -30.93 -0.75 29.55
CA SER A 396 -29.73 -1.59 29.50
C SER A 396 -29.99 -3.10 29.67
N THR A 397 -31.15 -3.50 30.18
CA THR A 397 -31.42 -4.89 30.59
C THR A 397 -32.51 -5.59 29.77
N SER A 398 -33.52 -4.86 29.29
CA SER A 398 -34.66 -5.45 28.57
C SER A 398 -34.37 -5.75 27.08
N PHE A 399 -33.56 -4.92 26.42
CA PHE A 399 -33.29 -5.03 24.98
C PHE A 399 -32.44 -6.26 24.58
N TRP A 400 -31.63 -6.79 25.51
CA TRP A 400 -30.63 -7.81 25.19
C TRP A 400 -31.09 -9.25 25.44
N GLN A 401 -32.27 -9.47 26.05
CA GLN A 401 -32.71 -10.82 26.39
C GLN A 401 -33.33 -11.57 25.21
N ASN A 402 -34.02 -10.90 24.28
CA ASN A 402 -34.56 -11.51 23.05
C ASN A 402 -34.61 -10.51 21.87
N PRO A 403 -33.45 -10.12 21.28
CA PRO A 403 -33.39 -9.10 20.24
C PRO A 403 -34.03 -9.52 18.90
N LEU A 404 -34.27 -10.83 18.70
CA LEU A 404 -34.92 -11.36 17.49
C LEU A 404 -36.44 -11.45 17.60
N GLU A 405 -37.00 -11.63 18.81
CA GLU A 405 -38.46 -11.63 19.00
C GLU A 405 -39.01 -10.21 18.84
N GLN A 406 -38.39 -9.18 19.43
CA GLN A 406 -38.84 -7.78 19.28
C GLN A 406 -38.69 -7.20 17.86
N LEU A 407 -37.79 -7.75 17.04
CA LEU A 407 -37.66 -7.33 15.65
C LEU A 407 -38.73 -7.98 14.74
N LEU A 408 -39.30 -9.11 15.18
CA LEU A 408 -40.34 -9.86 14.49
C LEU A 408 -41.75 -9.58 15.04
N ASP A 409 -41.86 -9.07 16.28
CA ASP A 409 -43.09 -8.57 16.93
C ASP A 409 -43.40 -7.10 16.60
N MET A 410 -42.70 -6.50 15.63
CA MET A 410 -43.17 -5.28 14.98
C MET A 410 -44.35 -5.64 14.08
N ASP A 411 -45.47 -5.88 14.75
CA ASP A 411 -46.77 -6.22 14.20
C ASP A 411 -47.24 -5.10 13.26
N THR A 412 -47.59 -5.49 12.03
CA THR A 412 -48.20 -4.66 10.98
C THR A 412 -49.67 -4.34 11.30
N GLY A 413 -49.95 -3.92 12.53
CA GLY A 413 -51.27 -3.49 12.99
C GLY A 413 -51.58 -2.05 12.58
N ILE A 414 -51.83 -1.82 11.30
CA ILE A 414 -52.58 -0.64 10.86
C ILE A 414 -54.04 -1.09 10.69
N ASP A 415 -54.78 -1.04 11.80
CA ASP A 415 -56.24 -1.02 11.78
C ASP A 415 -56.71 0.30 11.17
N ILE A 416 -57.21 0.25 9.93
CA ILE A 416 -58.01 1.32 9.35
C ILE A 416 -59.46 1.01 9.71
N HIS A 417 -59.94 1.65 10.77
CA HIS A 417 -61.38 1.76 11.03
C HIS A 417 -61.97 2.87 10.16
N GLU A 418 -63.04 2.51 9.44
CA GLU A 418 -63.94 3.37 8.67
C GLU A 418 -64.62 4.46 9.52
N ASP A 419 -65.17 5.44 8.78
CA ASP A 419 -66.16 6.45 9.17
C ASP A 419 -65.68 7.74 9.85
N VAL A 420 -65.40 8.78 9.04
CA VAL A 420 -65.95 10.15 9.24
C VAL A 420 -66.09 10.88 7.89
N THR A 421 -67.34 10.96 7.43
CA THR A 421 -68.03 12.04 6.69
C THR A 421 -67.26 13.04 5.80
N VAL A 422 -67.59 12.94 4.51
CA VAL A 422 -67.72 13.95 3.45
C VAL A 422 -67.76 15.42 3.91
N ARG A 423 -66.83 16.24 3.40
CA ARG A 423 -67.14 17.60 2.93
C ARG A 423 -66.43 17.96 1.62
N LEU A 424 -67.30 18.15 0.63
CA LEU A 424 -67.18 18.74 -0.68
C LEU A 424 -66.30 20.01 -0.75
N VAL A 425 -65.52 20.15 -1.82
CA VAL A 425 -65.40 21.34 -2.72
C VAL A 425 -63.95 21.72 -3.13
N LYS A 426 -63.79 21.81 -4.47
CA LYS A 426 -62.89 22.63 -5.31
C LYS A 426 -61.49 22.11 -5.72
N ARG A 427 -61.50 21.62 -6.98
CA ARG A 427 -60.76 22.11 -8.16
C ARG A 427 -59.25 22.36 -8.04
N GLU A 428 -58.53 21.53 -8.77
CA GLU A 428 -57.29 21.80 -9.52
C GLU A 428 -57.14 23.23 -10.06
N PRO A 429 -55.88 23.68 -10.20
CA PRO A 429 -55.33 23.69 -11.55
C PRO A 429 -53.91 23.11 -11.68
N GLU A 430 -53.65 22.66 -12.91
CA GLU A 430 -52.41 22.15 -13.51
C GLU A 430 -51.14 23.00 -13.26
N PRO A 431 -49.95 22.38 -13.44
CA PRO A 431 -48.66 23.05 -13.33
C PRO A 431 -48.23 23.76 -14.63
N GLU A 432 -47.79 25.01 -14.52
CA GLU A 432 -47.03 25.67 -15.60
C GLU A 432 -45.54 25.26 -15.58
N PRO A 433 -44.90 25.11 -16.76
CA PRO A 433 -43.50 24.74 -16.90
C PRO A 433 -42.59 25.98 -16.96
N ALA A 434 -41.71 26.16 -15.97
CA ALA A 434 -40.70 27.20 -16.01
C ALA A 434 -39.40 26.73 -16.70
N ARG A 435 -39.01 27.51 -17.69
CA ARG A 435 -37.91 27.34 -18.65
C ARG A 435 -36.51 27.46 -18.06
N MET A 436 -35.60 26.79 -18.79
CA MET A 436 -34.14 26.92 -18.87
C MET A 436 -33.57 28.35 -18.75
N LYS A 437 -32.40 28.45 -18.10
CA LYS A 437 -31.16 29.12 -18.57
C LYS A 437 -30.02 28.78 -17.59
N ALA A 438 -29.06 27.94 -18.00
CA ALA A 438 -27.80 28.31 -18.64
C ALA A 438 -26.79 28.97 -17.68
N MET A 439 -25.72 28.22 -17.33
CA MET A 439 -24.33 28.68 -17.37
C MET A 439 -23.40 27.45 -17.38
N SER A 440 -22.91 27.17 -18.59
CA SER A 440 -21.72 26.38 -18.86
C SER A 440 -20.52 27.32 -18.70
N LEU A 441 -19.58 27.02 -17.80
CA LEU A 441 -18.13 27.18 -17.99
C LEU A 441 -17.41 26.78 -16.69
N LEU A 442 -16.80 25.61 -16.65
CA LEU A 442 -15.62 25.34 -15.82
C LEU A 442 -14.83 24.25 -16.52
N LYS A 443 -13.77 24.70 -17.19
CA LYS A 443 -12.74 23.89 -17.84
C LYS A 443 -11.92 23.17 -16.78
N ASP A 444 -11.46 21.99 -17.17
CA ASP A 444 -10.48 21.13 -16.52
C ASP A 444 -9.27 21.90 -15.98
N ASP A 445 -8.96 21.63 -14.71
CA ASP A 445 -7.62 21.74 -14.13
C ASP A 445 -7.41 20.48 -13.28
N THR A 446 -7.03 19.39 -13.93
CA THR A 446 -6.58 18.15 -13.28
C THR A 446 -5.31 17.66 -13.95
N ASP A 447 -4.22 18.40 -13.77
CA ASP A 447 -2.86 17.95 -14.07
C ASP A 447 -1.91 18.45 -12.98
N ASP A 448 -2.01 17.87 -11.77
CA ASP A 448 -0.96 18.06 -10.76
C ASP A 448 -0.91 16.90 -9.74
N ILE A 449 -0.80 15.66 -10.23
CA ILE A 449 -0.46 14.50 -9.40
C ILE A 449 0.47 13.56 -10.18
N ALA A 450 1.80 13.74 -10.07
CA ALA A 450 2.78 12.63 -10.12
C ALA A 450 4.24 13.12 -10.12
N SER A 451 4.90 13.18 -8.96
CA SER A 451 6.37 13.04 -8.89
C SER A 451 6.96 12.78 -7.50
N ALA A 452 6.14 12.56 -6.47
CA ALA A 452 6.61 12.38 -5.10
C ALA A 452 7.12 10.96 -4.71
N PRO A 453 6.63 9.83 -5.26
CA PRO A 453 6.92 8.54 -4.64
C PRO A 453 8.28 7.91 -5.00
N ILE A 454 8.84 8.11 -6.20
CA ILE A 454 10.15 7.53 -6.58
C ILE A 454 11.29 8.09 -5.70
N LYS A 455 11.18 9.36 -5.29
CA LYS A 455 12.16 9.98 -4.39
C LYS A 455 12.16 9.35 -2.99
N SER A 456 11.06 8.73 -2.53
CA SER A 456 11.01 8.15 -1.19
C SER A 456 11.68 6.79 -1.10
N LEU A 457 11.56 5.94 -2.12
CA LEU A 457 12.31 4.68 -2.23
C LEU A 457 13.81 4.93 -2.36
N ARG A 458 14.22 5.86 -3.23
CA ARG A 458 15.63 6.24 -3.33
C ARG A 458 16.15 6.98 -2.09
N LYS A 459 15.29 7.71 -1.35
CA LYS A 459 15.64 8.33 -0.06
C LYS A 459 15.72 7.31 1.07
N LEU A 460 15.01 6.17 0.99
CA LEU A 460 15.23 5.05 1.91
C LEU A 460 16.67 4.55 1.82
N GLN A 461 17.22 4.42 0.61
CA GLN A 461 18.65 4.10 0.43
C GLN A 461 19.60 5.27 0.75
N ARG A 462 19.27 6.52 0.36
CA ARG A 462 20.19 7.66 0.57
C ARG A 462 20.28 8.15 2.01
N MET A 463 19.39 7.73 2.91
CA MET A 463 19.60 7.95 4.35
C MET A 463 20.72 7.04 4.92
N GLU A 464 21.32 6.18 4.10
CA GLU A 464 22.34 5.19 4.47
C GLU A 464 23.70 5.40 3.76
N SER A 465 23.92 6.54 3.08
CA SER A 465 25.24 6.91 2.52
C SER A 465 25.84 8.15 3.16
#